data_AF-A0A6B0Z574-F1
#
_entry.id   AF-A0A6B0Z574-F1
#
_cell.length_a   1.000
_cell.length_b   1.000
_cell.length_c   1.000
_cell.angle_alpha   90.00
_cell.angle_beta   90.00
_cell.angle_gamma   90.00
#
_symmetry.space_group_name_H-M   'P 1'
#
loop_
_entity.id
_entity.type
_entity.pdbx_description
1 polymer ?
#
loop_
_entity_poly.entity_id
_entity_poly.type
_entity_poly.pdbx_seq_one_letter_code
_entity_poly.pdbx_strand_id
1 'polypeptide(L)'
;MMNVRTELGSFPSPVQANYDRAREALTGRLADDKLDDWAQMGLTISKRTVRSWEAGAELFNASPRVQRHLPAGQFISWVRIGDQLCTASPSLAVAFFRASPEAIERLRPRYIGDWAQSCRSLYRGTWKSSALACKLFEATPQLLESLSFDELRRFAEFLEEVSHRSYDMAGDALDKGADLFPKLGRDAGAFIGLSNTVAKNSWRHVQPMFDAAQYSLVEMPREQRSSFIALVNRLSTKEGVDPSRVIRDGARALSGVGHEWRDTLIDLTHRIASEGSPEASSAFLTTGPRVLERVTFPQLIEWHGRGMQVNAEKPDAAEAYFKNESALSHEVLDALSSSVELDRVREIIRMYCRMLAGQEIEVQAAQQLVDKNIGWFQGELPTTEGTTIYLPKVINRHPSKDRNFAFFKVISTHQTGHIEFGSFRFSFERPSTMFTDIRPELTSTNGNALESVSSEIAEREPSTDVTDSNGAAIEPESDDHVTIPMSRFFDLFPDRKLSNDVFTIFESTRVDAKVMDAYRGLAVSFQAVQEDALGSRPDMTELPAREALVEFMIRISLGQNANLIAPKRHMEVARKLRRLVRLMQNEPALVEDAA
;
A
#
# COMPACT_ATOMS: atom_id res chain seq x y z
N MET A 1 -68.48 -4.82 24.46
CA MET A 1 -67.79 -5.67 23.46
C MET A 1 -68.41 -5.67 22.06
N MET A 2 -69.72 -5.91 21.85
CA MET A 2 -70.34 -5.88 20.50
C MET A 2 -70.21 -4.54 19.77
N ASN A 3 -70.04 -3.43 20.50
CA ASN A 3 -70.01 -2.10 19.90
C ASN A 3 -68.75 -1.83 19.06
N VAL A 4 -67.55 -2.15 19.57
CA VAL A 4 -66.28 -1.86 18.86
C VAL A 4 -66.18 -2.61 17.54
N ARG A 5 -66.47 -3.92 17.53
CA ARG A 5 -66.43 -4.74 16.30
C ARG A 5 -67.41 -4.25 15.23
N THR A 6 -68.61 -3.83 15.65
CA THR A 6 -69.65 -3.32 14.75
C THR A 6 -69.24 -1.97 14.17
N GLU A 7 -68.71 -1.08 14.99
CA GLU A 7 -68.20 0.22 14.55
C GLU A 7 -66.99 0.07 13.61
N LEU A 8 -66.09 -0.87 13.87
CA LEU A 8 -64.97 -1.16 12.96
C LEU A 8 -65.43 -1.66 11.58
N GLY A 9 -66.61 -2.27 11.49
CA GLY A 9 -67.21 -2.72 10.23
C GLY A 9 -67.64 -1.59 9.28
N SER A 10 -67.63 -0.33 9.74
CA SER A 10 -67.86 0.85 8.90
C SER A 10 -66.62 1.32 8.12
N PHE A 11 -65.45 0.75 8.40
CA PHE A 11 -64.18 1.03 7.71
C PHE A 11 -63.87 -0.03 6.64
N PRO A 12 -62.87 0.19 5.77
CA PRO A 12 -62.44 -0.83 4.80
C PRO A 12 -62.15 -2.19 5.46
N SER A 13 -62.45 -3.27 4.71
CA SER A 13 -62.38 -4.66 5.20
C SER A 13 -61.09 -5.05 5.94
N PRO A 14 -59.88 -4.56 5.59
CA PRO A 14 -58.66 -4.89 6.32
C PRO A 14 -58.71 -4.55 7.81
N VAL A 15 -59.41 -3.47 8.21
CA VAL A 15 -59.48 -3.04 9.61
C VAL A 15 -60.19 -4.09 10.47
N GLN A 16 -61.41 -4.48 10.06
CA GLN A 16 -62.22 -5.45 10.79
C GLN A 16 -61.61 -6.85 10.73
N ALA A 17 -61.09 -7.27 9.56
CA ALA A 17 -60.47 -8.58 9.39
C ALA A 17 -59.19 -8.74 10.23
N ASN A 18 -58.35 -7.71 10.30
CA ASN A 18 -57.14 -7.73 11.14
C ASN A 18 -57.50 -7.70 12.63
N TYR A 19 -58.51 -6.92 13.02
CA TYR A 19 -59.02 -6.89 14.38
C TYR A 19 -59.51 -8.26 14.86
N ASP A 20 -60.36 -8.93 14.08
CA ASP A 20 -60.91 -10.24 14.45
C ASP A 20 -59.79 -11.28 14.64
N ARG A 21 -58.83 -11.33 13.70
CA ARG A 21 -57.68 -12.24 13.73
C ARG A 21 -56.75 -11.94 14.91
N ALA A 22 -56.50 -10.66 15.19
CA ALA A 22 -55.64 -10.25 16.29
C ALA A 22 -56.30 -10.47 17.65
N ARG A 23 -57.60 -10.21 17.77
CA ARG A 23 -58.38 -10.45 18.98
C ARG A 23 -58.35 -11.93 19.36
N GLU A 24 -58.56 -12.83 18.39
CA GLU A 24 -58.43 -14.28 18.60
C GLU A 24 -57.03 -14.64 19.14
N ALA A 25 -55.97 -14.12 18.51
CA ALA A 25 -54.59 -14.42 18.91
C ALA A 25 -54.14 -13.81 20.25
N LEU A 26 -54.78 -12.73 20.70
CA LEU A 26 -54.49 -12.05 21.96
C LEU A 26 -55.37 -12.55 23.13
N THR A 27 -56.49 -13.21 22.83
CA THR A 27 -57.37 -13.80 23.84
C THR A 27 -56.59 -14.88 24.62
N GLY A 28 -56.63 -14.79 25.95
CA GLY A 28 -55.87 -15.67 26.84
C GLY A 28 -54.38 -15.28 27.02
N ARG A 29 -53.88 -14.28 26.28
CA ARG A 29 -52.54 -13.70 26.49
C ARG A 29 -52.55 -12.35 27.20
N LEU A 30 -53.63 -11.59 27.01
CA LEU A 30 -53.91 -10.35 27.73
C LEU A 30 -55.12 -10.56 28.64
N ALA A 31 -55.15 -9.85 29.76
CA ALA A 31 -56.35 -9.75 30.58
C ALA A 31 -57.46 -9.00 29.82
N ASP A 32 -58.72 -9.33 30.11
CA ASP A 32 -59.88 -8.82 29.37
C ASP A 32 -59.97 -7.29 29.39
N ASP A 33 -59.59 -6.65 30.50
CA ASP A 33 -59.51 -5.18 30.62
C ASP A 33 -58.52 -4.57 29.61
N LYS A 34 -57.33 -5.18 29.48
CA LYS A 34 -56.30 -4.73 28.53
C LYS A 34 -56.66 -5.03 27.08
N LEU A 35 -57.37 -6.12 26.84
CA LEU A 35 -57.85 -6.47 25.51
C LEU A 35 -58.95 -5.50 25.06
N ASP A 36 -59.83 -5.08 25.97
CA ASP A 36 -60.83 -4.04 25.70
C ASP A 36 -60.19 -2.65 25.54
N ASP A 37 -59.20 -2.29 26.38
CA ASP A 37 -58.40 -1.06 26.23
C ASP A 37 -57.75 -0.99 24.84
N TRP A 38 -57.10 -2.08 24.40
CA TRP A 38 -56.49 -2.21 23.08
C TRP A 38 -57.50 -2.03 21.94
N ALA A 39 -58.65 -2.72 22.02
CA ALA A 39 -59.70 -2.63 21.01
C ALA A 39 -60.26 -1.20 20.89
N GLN A 40 -60.48 -0.55 22.04
CA GLN A 40 -60.99 0.82 22.07
C GLN A 40 -59.98 1.83 21.54
N MET A 41 -58.68 1.69 21.86
CA MET A 41 -57.63 2.54 21.30
C MET A 41 -57.51 2.36 19.78
N GLY A 42 -57.59 1.13 19.27
CA GLY A 42 -57.54 0.89 17.82
C GLY A 42 -58.73 1.50 17.07
N LEU A 43 -59.93 1.46 17.67
CA LEU A 43 -61.10 2.17 17.14
C LEU A 43 -60.92 3.69 17.14
N THR A 44 -60.38 4.25 18.24
CA THR A 44 -60.08 5.69 18.34
C THR A 44 -59.08 6.13 17.26
N ILE A 45 -58.02 5.35 17.04
CA ILE A 45 -57.04 5.60 15.97
C ILE A 45 -57.75 5.59 14.61
N SER A 46 -58.52 4.54 14.30
CA SER A 46 -59.21 4.41 13.01
C SER A 46 -60.16 5.58 12.70
N LYS A 47 -60.82 6.13 13.72
CA LYS A 47 -61.81 7.22 13.59
C LYS A 47 -61.21 8.62 13.46
N ARG A 48 -59.92 8.80 13.74
CA ARG A 48 -59.34 10.13 13.96
C ARG A 48 -59.39 11.04 12.73
N THR A 49 -59.07 10.52 11.56
CA THR A 49 -59.19 11.23 10.28
C THR A 49 -59.63 10.26 9.19
N VAL A 50 -60.03 10.79 8.03
CA VAL A 50 -60.50 9.99 6.87
C VAL A 50 -59.49 8.91 6.43
N ARG A 51 -58.18 9.10 6.66
CA ARG A 51 -57.14 8.11 6.33
C ARG A 51 -56.55 7.39 7.55
N SER A 52 -56.99 7.69 8.77
CA SER A 52 -56.41 7.08 9.99
C SER A 52 -56.78 5.60 10.17
N TRP A 53 -57.77 5.11 9.42
CA TRP A 53 -58.12 3.68 9.39
C TRP A 53 -56.95 2.78 8.96
N GLU A 54 -56.02 3.28 8.13
CA GLU A 54 -54.81 2.53 7.73
C GLU A 54 -53.92 2.25 8.96
N ALA A 55 -53.76 3.24 9.84
CA ALA A 55 -52.99 3.09 11.08
C ALA A 55 -53.66 2.09 12.02
N GLY A 56 -54.99 2.10 12.11
CA GLY A 56 -55.75 1.12 12.88
C GLY A 56 -55.64 -0.30 12.31
N ALA A 57 -55.69 -0.46 10.98
CA ALA A 57 -55.49 -1.74 10.33
C ALA A 57 -54.11 -2.33 10.62
N GLU A 58 -53.05 -1.50 10.57
CA GLU A 58 -51.68 -1.93 10.85
C GLU A 58 -51.42 -2.19 12.33
N LEU A 59 -52.03 -1.39 13.24
CA LEU A 59 -52.02 -1.68 14.68
C LEU A 59 -52.53 -3.10 14.92
N PHE A 60 -53.72 -3.43 14.42
CA PHE A 60 -54.31 -4.74 14.63
C PHE A 60 -53.45 -5.85 14.00
N ASN A 61 -52.93 -5.62 12.79
CA ASN A 61 -52.05 -6.57 12.11
C ASN A 61 -50.77 -6.88 12.89
N ALA A 62 -50.08 -5.85 13.41
CA ALA A 62 -48.82 -5.97 14.12
C ALA A 62 -48.98 -6.50 15.56
N SER A 63 -50.14 -6.28 16.17
CA SER A 63 -50.38 -6.54 17.60
C SER A 63 -50.03 -7.97 18.06
N PRO A 64 -50.42 -9.06 17.37
CA PRO A 64 -50.11 -10.41 17.82
C PRO A 64 -48.63 -10.76 17.82
N ARG A 65 -47.83 -10.16 16.91
CA ARG A 65 -46.37 -10.34 16.89
C ARG A 65 -45.74 -9.52 18.00
N VAL A 66 -46.07 -8.23 18.10
CA VAL A 66 -45.50 -7.33 19.11
C VAL A 66 -45.80 -7.80 20.54
N GLN A 67 -47.02 -8.27 20.81
CA GLN A 67 -47.40 -8.73 22.14
C GLN A 67 -46.59 -9.97 22.60
N ARG A 68 -46.08 -10.80 21.69
CA ARG A 68 -45.20 -11.94 22.05
C ARG A 68 -43.88 -11.48 22.66
N HIS A 69 -43.43 -10.27 22.33
CA HIS A 69 -42.16 -9.71 22.81
C HIS A 69 -42.35 -8.72 23.97
N LEU A 70 -43.57 -8.23 24.20
CA LEU A 70 -43.85 -7.20 25.20
C LEU A 70 -44.81 -7.69 26.30
N PRO A 71 -44.48 -7.45 27.59
CA PRO A 71 -45.44 -7.57 28.67
C PRO A 71 -46.66 -6.66 28.45
N ALA A 72 -47.82 -7.05 29.00
CA ALA A 72 -49.10 -6.36 28.77
C ALA A 72 -49.05 -4.84 28.98
N GLY A 73 -48.38 -4.36 30.03
CA GLY A 73 -48.25 -2.91 30.29
C GLY A 73 -47.44 -2.17 29.23
N GLN A 74 -46.34 -2.77 28.75
CA GLN A 74 -45.50 -2.20 27.70
C GLN A 74 -46.17 -2.31 26.32
N PHE A 75 -46.93 -3.38 26.08
CA PHE A 75 -47.77 -3.52 24.90
C PHE A 75 -48.81 -2.39 24.80
N ILE A 76 -49.55 -2.11 25.88
CA ILE A 76 -50.50 -0.98 25.91
C ILE A 76 -49.79 0.37 25.76
N SER A 77 -48.59 0.53 26.34
CA SER A 77 -47.77 1.72 26.12
C SER A 77 -47.37 1.88 24.66
N TRP A 78 -47.02 0.80 23.96
CA TRP A 78 -46.72 0.80 22.52
C TRP A 78 -47.93 1.25 21.68
N VAL A 79 -49.14 0.77 22.00
CA VAL A 79 -50.37 1.26 21.33
C VAL A 79 -50.55 2.76 21.55
N ARG A 80 -50.34 3.25 22.78
CA ARG A 80 -50.46 4.68 23.10
C ARG A 80 -49.44 5.55 22.36
N ILE A 81 -48.21 5.06 22.18
CA ILE A 81 -47.19 5.74 21.36
C ILE A 81 -47.69 5.87 19.92
N GLY A 82 -48.24 4.81 19.35
CA GLY A 82 -48.83 4.85 18.01
C GLY A 82 -50.03 5.81 17.88
N ASP A 83 -50.88 5.91 18.91
CA ASP A 83 -51.95 6.92 18.96
C ASP A 83 -51.41 8.37 18.99
N GLN A 84 -50.35 8.62 19.76
CA GLN A 84 -49.66 9.91 19.77
C GLN A 84 -49.05 10.25 18.41
N LEU A 85 -48.43 9.28 17.73
CA LEU A 85 -47.92 9.45 16.37
C LEU A 85 -49.06 9.72 15.39
N CYS A 86 -50.19 9.01 15.50
CA CYS A 86 -51.36 9.20 14.65
C CYS A 86 -51.98 10.59 14.83
N THR A 87 -51.86 11.16 16.03
CA THR A 87 -52.25 12.54 16.32
C THR A 87 -51.40 13.53 15.52
N ALA A 88 -50.10 13.27 15.37
CA ALA A 88 -49.20 14.12 14.61
C ALA A 88 -49.35 13.91 13.09
N SER A 89 -49.39 12.67 12.64
CA SER A 89 -49.69 12.27 11.26
C SER A 89 -50.07 10.78 11.19
N PRO A 90 -51.19 10.42 10.52
CA PRO A 90 -51.57 9.03 10.33
C PRO A 90 -50.51 8.16 9.65
N SER A 91 -49.75 8.72 8.70
CA SER A 91 -48.69 8.00 7.99
C SER A 91 -47.55 7.56 8.91
N LEU A 92 -47.22 8.36 9.94
CA LEU A 92 -46.20 7.99 10.93
C LEU A 92 -46.64 6.81 11.78
N ALA A 93 -47.91 6.78 12.19
CA ALA A 93 -48.47 5.66 12.94
C ALA A 93 -48.50 4.37 12.10
N VAL A 94 -48.87 4.47 10.81
CA VAL A 94 -48.79 3.35 9.86
C VAL A 94 -47.36 2.80 9.80
N ALA A 95 -46.36 3.65 9.56
CA ALA A 95 -44.96 3.23 9.45
C ALA A 95 -44.43 2.63 10.77
N PHE A 96 -44.74 3.26 11.91
CA PHE A 96 -44.39 2.76 13.24
C PHE A 96 -44.97 1.37 13.50
N PHE A 97 -46.28 1.18 13.30
CA PHE A 97 -46.93 -0.11 13.55
C PHE A 97 -46.42 -1.19 12.60
N ARG A 98 -46.18 -0.85 11.32
CA ARG A 98 -45.64 -1.77 10.33
C ARG A 98 -44.22 -2.23 10.65
N ALA A 99 -43.34 -1.32 11.07
CA ALA A 99 -41.95 -1.63 11.39
C ALA A 99 -41.76 -2.27 12.78
N SER A 100 -42.72 -2.07 13.71
CA SER A 100 -42.62 -2.50 15.11
C SER A 100 -42.35 -4.00 15.30
N PRO A 101 -43.03 -4.94 14.60
CA PRO A 101 -42.79 -6.36 14.79
C PRO A 101 -41.33 -6.78 14.63
N GLU A 102 -40.64 -6.24 13.63
CA GLU A 102 -39.24 -6.58 13.34
C GLU A 102 -38.25 -5.74 14.16
N ALA A 103 -38.56 -4.46 14.40
CA ALA A 103 -37.71 -3.60 15.21
C ALA A 103 -37.62 -4.09 16.67
N ILE A 104 -38.74 -4.54 17.25
CA ILE A 104 -38.80 -4.99 18.66
C ILE A 104 -38.06 -6.32 18.90
N GLU A 105 -37.77 -7.11 17.85
CA GLU A 105 -36.91 -8.29 17.97
C GLU A 105 -35.49 -7.92 18.43
N ARG A 106 -35.02 -6.71 18.10
CA ARG A 106 -33.68 -6.19 18.46
C ARG A 106 -33.72 -5.00 19.42
N LEU A 107 -34.87 -4.35 19.56
CA LEU A 107 -35.05 -3.17 20.41
C LEU A 107 -35.55 -3.57 21.81
N ARG A 108 -34.83 -3.14 22.85
CA ARG A 108 -35.30 -3.33 24.25
C ARG A 108 -36.58 -2.52 24.48
N PRO A 109 -37.57 -3.04 25.22
CA PRO A 109 -38.87 -2.36 25.37
C PRO A 109 -38.81 -0.93 25.91
N ARG A 110 -37.82 -0.62 26.77
CA ARG A 110 -37.61 0.73 27.32
C ARG A 110 -37.30 1.78 26.25
N TYR A 111 -36.73 1.37 25.11
CA TYR A 111 -36.31 2.25 24.03
C TYR A 111 -37.39 2.47 22.96
N ILE A 112 -38.54 1.79 23.03
CA ILE A 112 -39.63 1.96 22.04
C ILE A 112 -40.14 3.39 22.00
N GLY A 113 -40.28 4.03 23.17
CA GLY A 113 -40.67 5.44 23.25
C GLY A 113 -39.64 6.38 22.63
N ASP A 114 -38.36 6.18 22.98
CA ASP A 114 -37.26 6.97 22.44
C ASP A 114 -37.13 6.79 20.93
N TRP A 115 -37.28 5.56 20.43
CA TRP A 115 -37.28 5.25 19.00
C TRP A 115 -38.37 6.02 18.25
N ALA A 116 -39.61 5.92 18.74
CA ALA A 116 -40.72 6.65 18.16
C ALA A 116 -40.49 8.17 18.17
N GLN A 117 -39.88 8.69 19.24
CA GLN A 117 -39.57 10.11 19.35
C GLN A 117 -38.44 10.54 18.39
N SER A 118 -37.39 9.72 18.21
CA SER A 118 -36.31 9.98 17.26
C SER A 118 -36.80 10.00 15.80
N CYS A 119 -37.71 9.10 15.42
CA CYS A 119 -38.30 9.16 14.09
C CYS A 119 -39.29 10.32 13.95
N ARG A 120 -40.04 10.65 15.01
CA ARG A 120 -40.97 11.78 15.04
C ARG A 120 -40.26 13.13 14.93
N SER A 121 -39.05 13.31 15.45
CA SER A 121 -38.35 14.61 15.41
C SER A 121 -38.07 15.09 13.98
N LEU A 122 -37.96 14.16 13.03
CA LEU A 122 -37.84 14.44 11.59
C LEU A 122 -39.11 15.03 10.97
N TYR A 123 -40.28 14.87 11.60
CA TYR A 123 -41.55 15.38 11.09
C TYR A 123 -41.80 16.83 11.50
N ARG A 124 -42.02 17.70 10.51
CA ARG A 124 -42.26 19.14 10.69
C ARG A 124 -43.56 19.63 10.06
N GLY A 125 -44.54 18.75 9.90
CA GLY A 125 -45.85 19.09 9.35
C GLY A 125 -45.94 19.14 7.82
N THR A 126 -44.87 18.77 7.11
CA THR A 126 -44.87 18.72 5.63
C THR A 126 -44.87 17.28 5.11
N TRP A 127 -45.38 17.06 3.90
CA TRP A 127 -45.36 15.73 3.28
C TRP A 127 -43.94 15.18 3.09
N LYS A 128 -42.95 16.03 2.75
CA LYS A 128 -41.54 15.64 2.65
C LYS A 128 -40.98 15.19 4.00
N SER A 129 -41.21 15.97 5.06
CA SER A 129 -40.78 15.61 6.41
C SER A 129 -41.45 14.33 6.93
N SER A 130 -42.73 14.12 6.57
CA SER A 130 -43.44 12.87 6.87
C SER A 130 -42.84 11.69 6.11
N ALA A 131 -42.51 11.86 4.83
CA ALA A 131 -41.92 10.79 4.02
C ALA A 131 -40.56 10.36 4.59
N LEU A 132 -39.69 11.30 4.97
CA LEU A 132 -38.40 11.01 5.60
C LEU A 132 -38.56 10.26 6.92
N ALA A 133 -39.46 10.72 7.80
CA ALA A 133 -39.74 10.07 9.08
C ALA A 133 -40.31 8.65 8.91
N CYS A 134 -41.26 8.44 7.98
CA CYS A 134 -41.77 7.12 7.63
C CYS A 134 -40.66 6.21 7.10
N LYS A 135 -39.81 6.72 6.23
CA LYS A 135 -38.68 5.98 5.66
C LYS A 135 -37.70 5.52 6.74
N LEU A 136 -37.41 6.35 7.75
CA LEU A 136 -36.57 5.94 8.88
C LEU A 136 -37.24 4.86 9.75
N PHE A 137 -38.55 4.94 9.98
CA PHE A 137 -39.29 3.85 10.65
C PHE A 137 -39.14 2.53 9.89
N GLU A 138 -39.38 2.55 8.58
CA GLU A 138 -39.29 1.38 7.70
C GLU A 138 -37.87 0.81 7.61
N ALA A 139 -36.84 1.66 7.63
CA ALA A 139 -35.43 1.24 7.63
C ALA A 139 -34.91 0.79 9.00
N THR A 140 -35.61 1.09 10.10
CA THR A 140 -35.14 0.80 11.47
C THR A 140 -34.78 -0.68 11.68
N PRO A 141 -35.61 -1.68 11.29
CA PRO A 141 -35.30 -3.08 11.53
C PRO A 141 -33.96 -3.51 10.92
N GLN A 142 -33.69 -3.09 9.68
CA GLN A 142 -32.42 -3.33 8.98
C GLN A 142 -31.25 -2.60 9.66
N LEU A 143 -31.44 -1.33 10.05
CA LEU A 143 -30.39 -0.56 10.71
C LEU A 143 -29.98 -1.19 12.05
N LEU A 144 -30.94 -1.70 12.83
CA LEU A 144 -30.69 -2.38 14.11
C LEU A 144 -29.95 -3.73 13.96
N GLU A 145 -29.78 -4.26 12.74
CA GLU A 145 -28.91 -5.41 12.51
C GLU A 145 -27.42 -5.05 12.62
N SER A 146 -27.07 -3.79 12.36
CA SER A 146 -25.69 -3.30 12.32
C SER A 146 -25.38 -2.23 13.37
N LEU A 147 -26.39 -1.54 13.88
CA LEU A 147 -26.26 -0.44 14.83
C LEU A 147 -26.83 -0.79 16.20
N SER A 148 -26.17 -0.29 17.24
CA SER A 148 -26.80 -0.15 18.56
C SER A 148 -27.90 0.93 18.53
N PHE A 149 -28.80 0.89 19.52
CA PHE A 149 -29.86 1.90 19.61
C PHE A 149 -29.33 3.33 19.78
N ASP A 150 -28.22 3.51 20.53
CA ASP A 150 -27.58 4.81 20.68
C ASP A 150 -26.93 5.32 19.38
N GLU A 151 -26.44 4.43 18.52
CA GLU A 151 -25.97 4.78 17.18
C GLU A 151 -27.12 5.16 16.25
N LEU A 152 -28.22 4.39 16.27
CA LEU A 152 -29.44 4.72 15.52
C LEU A 152 -29.97 6.11 15.91
N ARG A 153 -29.98 6.44 17.21
CA ARG A 153 -30.40 7.77 17.68
C ARG A 153 -29.49 8.88 17.16
N ARG A 154 -28.16 8.72 17.26
CA ARG A 154 -27.20 9.68 16.71
C ARG A 154 -27.29 9.81 15.18
N PHE A 155 -27.68 8.75 14.49
CA PHE A 155 -27.93 8.78 13.06
C PHE A 155 -29.23 9.54 12.73
N ALA A 156 -30.30 9.33 13.50
CA ALA A 156 -31.52 10.13 13.37
C ALA A 156 -31.28 11.62 13.64
N GLU A 157 -30.47 11.97 14.64
CA GLU A 157 -30.03 13.34 14.92
C GLU A 157 -29.25 13.94 13.73
N PHE A 158 -28.38 13.16 13.08
CA PHE A 158 -27.70 13.56 11.84
C PHE A 158 -28.69 13.81 10.69
N LEU A 159 -29.65 12.91 10.48
CA LEU A 159 -30.67 13.07 9.43
C LEU A 159 -31.53 14.30 9.68
N GLU A 160 -31.83 14.61 10.94
CA GLU A 160 -32.54 15.83 11.32
C GLU A 160 -31.74 17.06 10.93
N GLU A 161 -30.44 17.10 11.25
CA GLU A 161 -29.56 18.21 10.90
C GLU A 161 -29.48 18.45 9.38
N VAL A 162 -29.32 17.37 8.59
CA VAL A 162 -29.29 17.48 7.12
C VAL A 162 -30.65 17.91 6.55
N SER A 163 -31.75 17.45 7.14
CA SER A 163 -33.10 17.76 6.69
C SER A 163 -33.45 19.25 6.76
N HIS A 164 -32.79 20.01 7.64
CA HIS A 164 -32.90 21.48 7.69
C HIS A 164 -32.54 22.15 6.37
N ARG A 165 -31.64 21.54 5.59
CA ARG A 165 -31.19 22.03 4.30
C ARG A 165 -31.92 21.33 3.15
N SER A 166 -32.01 20.00 3.20
CA SER A 166 -32.66 19.21 2.15
C SER A 166 -33.14 17.85 2.68
N TYR A 167 -34.45 17.62 2.58
CA TYR A 167 -35.05 16.31 2.86
C TYR A 167 -34.59 15.24 1.89
N ASP A 168 -34.32 15.60 0.64
CA ASP A 168 -33.89 14.67 -0.40
C ASP A 168 -32.47 14.16 -0.08
N MET A 169 -31.56 15.04 0.35
CA MET A 169 -30.22 14.64 0.82
C MET A 169 -30.25 13.80 2.09
N ALA A 170 -31.15 14.10 3.04
CA ALA A 170 -31.32 13.26 4.22
C ALA A 170 -31.87 11.88 3.85
N GLY A 171 -32.81 11.82 2.90
CA GLY A 171 -33.34 10.56 2.36
C GLY A 171 -32.29 9.71 1.67
N ASP A 172 -31.39 10.32 0.89
CA ASP A 172 -30.26 9.64 0.24
C ASP A 172 -29.21 9.18 1.26
N ALA A 173 -28.93 9.99 2.28
CA ALA A 173 -28.00 9.63 3.34
C ALA A 173 -28.52 8.46 4.19
N LEU A 174 -29.85 8.36 4.39
CA LEU A 174 -30.49 7.20 5.01
C LEU A 174 -30.24 5.91 4.22
N ASP A 175 -30.47 5.92 2.90
CA ASP A 175 -30.26 4.75 2.05
C ASP A 175 -28.78 4.32 2.04
N LYS A 176 -27.88 5.29 1.79
CA LYS A 176 -26.44 5.02 1.78
C LYS A 176 -25.93 4.54 3.14
N GLY A 177 -26.48 5.05 4.24
CA GLY A 177 -26.18 4.61 5.59
C GLY A 177 -26.60 3.16 5.84
N ALA A 178 -27.84 2.81 5.48
CA ALA A 178 -28.35 1.45 5.61
C ALA A 178 -27.50 0.40 4.86
N ASP A 179 -26.94 0.78 3.71
CA ASP A 179 -26.02 -0.07 2.93
C ASP A 179 -24.57 -0.08 3.46
N LEU A 180 -24.11 1.02 4.07
CA LEU A 180 -22.73 1.20 4.51
C LEU A 180 -22.47 0.62 5.90
N PHE A 181 -23.36 0.81 6.87
CA PHE A 181 -23.12 0.43 8.27
C PHE A 181 -22.84 -1.07 8.46
N PRO A 182 -23.53 -2.01 7.78
CA PRO A 182 -23.18 -3.42 7.85
C PRO A 182 -21.73 -3.72 7.42
N LYS A 183 -21.20 -2.94 6.46
CA LYS A 183 -19.83 -3.10 5.93
C LYS A 183 -18.77 -2.51 6.87
N LEU A 184 -19.13 -1.45 7.61
CA LEU A 184 -18.27 -0.83 8.62
C LEU A 184 -18.27 -1.61 9.95
N GLY A 185 -19.37 -2.28 10.29
CA GLY A 185 -19.48 -3.03 11.54
C GLY A 185 -19.26 -2.11 12.75
N ARG A 186 -18.23 -2.40 13.56
CA ARG A 186 -17.93 -1.65 14.79
C ARG A 186 -17.56 -0.18 14.56
N ASP A 187 -17.13 0.17 13.35
CA ASP A 187 -16.72 1.54 13.00
C ASP A 187 -17.90 2.44 12.60
N ALA A 188 -19.12 1.89 12.48
CA ALA A 188 -20.30 2.64 12.08
C ALA A 188 -20.58 3.83 13.02
N GLY A 189 -20.44 3.64 14.33
CA GLY A 189 -20.62 4.72 15.31
C GLY A 189 -19.62 5.87 15.16
N ALA A 190 -18.37 5.59 14.79
CA ALA A 190 -17.37 6.62 14.51
C ALA A 190 -17.73 7.40 13.24
N PHE A 191 -18.19 6.70 12.19
CA PHE A 191 -18.60 7.32 10.94
C PHE A 191 -19.87 8.17 11.09
N ILE A 192 -20.83 7.76 11.93
CA ILE A 192 -22.00 8.58 12.30
C ILE A 192 -21.56 9.86 13.03
N GLY A 193 -20.54 9.77 13.89
CA GLY A 193 -19.91 10.94 14.53
C GLY A 193 -19.32 11.91 13.51
N LEU A 194 -18.53 11.41 12.56
CA LEU A 194 -18.03 12.19 11.43
C LEU A 194 -19.16 12.84 10.62
N SER A 195 -20.21 12.07 10.31
CA SER A 195 -21.36 12.55 9.53
C SER A 195 -22.06 13.73 10.20
N ASN A 196 -22.21 13.68 11.52
CA ASN A 196 -22.76 14.79 12.30
C ASN A 196 -21.88 16.06 12.22
N THR A 197 -20.56 15.91 12.33
CA THR A 197 -19.62 17.04 12.19
C THR A 197 -19.70 17.67 10.80
N VAL A 198 -19.70 16.84 9.75
CA VAL A 198 -19.77 17.30 8.35
C VAL A 198 -21.13 17.94 8.04
N ALA A 199 -22.24 17.41 8.57
CA ALA A 199 -23.55 18.04 8.40
C ALA A 199 -23.59 19.48 8.95
N LYS A 200 -22.97 19.70 10.12
CA LYS A 200 -22.94 21.02 10.79
C LYS A 200 -22.01 22.02 10.11
N ASN A 201 -20.81 21.58 9.72
CA ASN A 201 -19.77 22.49 9.22
C ASN A 201 -19.76 22.60 7.70
N SER A 202 -20.13 21.54 6.97
CA SER A 202 -19.99 21.50 5.51
C SER A 202 -20.96 20.52 4.84
N TRP A 203 -22.26 20.78 4.98
CA TRP A 203 -23.35 19.92 4.50
C TRP A 203 -23.23 19.47 3.03
N ARG A 204 -22.60 20.28 2.16
CA ARG A 204 -22.37 19.95 0.74
C ARG A 204 -21.49 18.71 0.55
N HIS A 205 -20.65 18.38 1.53
CA HIS A 205 -19.76 17.22 1.46
C HIS A 205 -20.39 15.93 2.00
N VAL A 206 -21.62 15.95 2.55
CA VAL A 206 -22.27 14.75 3.09
C VAL A 206 -22.36 13.66 2.03
N GLN A 207 -22.94 13.94 0.87
CA GLN A 207 -23.12 12.93 -0.17
C GLN A 207 -21.78 12.41 -0.74
N PRO A 208 -20.82 13.28 -1.15
CA PRO A 208 -19.49 12.84 -1.57
C PRO A 208 -18.73 12.01 -0.51
N MET A 209 -18.90 12.34 0.78
CA MET A 209 -18.25 11.62 1.87
C MET A 209 -18.79 10.18 2.01
N PHE A 210 -20.11 9.99 1.95
CA PHE A 210 -20.70 8.65 1.94
C PHE A 210 -20.21 7.83 0.73
N ASP A 211 -20.13 8.44 -0.45
CA ASP A 211 -19.59 7.79 -1.65
C ASP A 211 -18.13 7.39 -1.45
N ALA A 212 -17.27 8.29 -0.96
CA ALA A 212 -15.87 7.99 -0.67
C ALA A 212 -15.71 6.88 0.38
N ALA A 213 -16.58 6.83 1.39
CA ALA A 213 -16.54 5.81 2.42
C ALA A 213 -16.89 4.41 1.87
N GLN A 214 -17.87 4.31 0.96
CA GLN A 214 -18.26 3.03 0.36
C GLN A 214 -17.12 2.35 -0.42
N TYR A 215 -16.23 3.12 -1.04
CA TYR A 215 -15.13 2.57 -1.85
C TYR A 215 -13.80 2.51 -1.10
N SER A 216 -13.43 3.56 -0.36
CA SER A 216 -12.08 3.67 0.21
C SER A 216 -12.03 3.18 1.66
N LEU A 217 -13.05 3.48 2.45
CA LEU A 217 -13.05 3.14 3.88
C LEU A 217 -13.39 1.67 4.11
N VAL A 218 -14.27 1.09 3.27
CA VAL A 218 -14.62 -0.34 3.33
C VAL A 218 -13.44 -1.24 2.96
N GLU A 219 -12.55 -0.81 2.06
CA GLU A 219 -11.35 -1.56 1.65
C GLU A 219 -10.20 -1.42 2.65
N MET A 220 -10.23 -0.42 3.52
CA MET A 220 -9.20 -0.19 4.54
C MET A 220 -9.17 -1.33 5.57
N PRO A 221 -8.00 -1.74 6.10
CA PRO A 221 -7.92 -2.72 7.20
C PRO A 221 -8.71 -2.27 8.44
N ARG A 222 -9.40 -3.20 9.09
CA ARG A 222 -10.32 -2.89 10.21
C ARG A 222 -9.61 -2.23 11.39
N GLU A 223 -8.34 -2.56 11.60
CA GLU A 223 -7.49 -2.06 12.67
C GLU A 223 -7.29 -0.53 12.56
N GLN A 224 -7.25 0.00 11.35
CA GLN A 224 -6.94 1.41 11.05
C GLN A 224 -8.17 2.28 10.82
N ARG A 225 -9.34 1.69 10.58
CA ARG A 225 -10.57 2.45 10.23
C ARG A 225 -10.96 3.44 11.32
N SER A 226 -11.03 2.99 12.57
CA SER A 226 -11.49 3.82 13.68
C SER A 226 -10.60 5.06 13.91
N SER A 227 -9.27 4.88 13.93
CA SER A 227 -8.29 5.96 14.09
C SER A 227 -8.30 6.91 12.89
N PHE A 228 -8.42 6.37 11.67
CA PHE A 228 -8.53 7.17 10.46
C PHE A 228 -9.83 7.99 10.41
N ILE A 229 -10.99 7.41 10.78
CA ILE A 229 -12.26 8.15 10.86
C ILE A 229 -12.16 9.28 11.90
N ALA A 230 -11.52 9.04 13.03
CA ALA A 230 -11.29 10.07 14.06
C ALA A 230 -10.42 11.22 13.52
N LEU A 231 -9.37 10.91 12.74
CA LEU A 231 -8.57 11.91 12.04
C LEU A 231 -9.39 12.73 11.04
N VAL A 232 -10.16 12.08 10.17
CA VAL A 232 -11.03 12.78 9.20
C VAL A 232 -12.04 13.67 9.92
N ASN A 233 -12.61 13.19 11.04
CA ASN A 233 -13.53 13.96 11.86
C ASN A 233 -12.86 15.21 12.44
N ARG A 234 -11.63 15.10 12.95
CA ARG A 234 -10.85 16.24 13.44
C ARG A 234 -10.59 17.27 12.35
N LEU A 235 -10.20 16.82 11.15
CA LEU A 235 -9.94 17.70 10.00
C LEU A 235 -11.22 18.41 9.52
N SER A 236 -12.37 17.76 9.65
CA SER A 236 -13.68 18.30 9.25
C SER A 236 -14.28 19.32 10.23
N THR A 237 -13.56 19.68 11.32
CA THR A 237 -14.03 20.67 12.30
C THR A 237 -13.89 22.12 11.83
N LYS A 238 -12.97 22.40 10.90
CA LYS A 238 -12.81 23.73 10.28
C LYS A 238 -13.42 23.72 8.87
N GLU A 239 -13.98 24.85 8.47
CA GLU A 239 -14.46 25.03 7.09
C GLU A 239 -13.28 25.03 6.11
N GLY A 240 -13.45 24.39 4.94
CA GLY A 240 -12.46 24.40 3.85
C GLY A 240 -11.84 23.04 3.53
N VAL A 241 -11.88 22.08 4.46
CA VAL A 241 -11.42 20.70 4.20
C VAL A 241 -12.54 19.88 3.57
N ASP A 242 -12.26 19.20 2.46
CA ASP A 242 -13.17 18.23 1.83
C ASP A 242 -12.96 16.82 2.43
N PRO A 243 -13.86 16.32 3.29
CA PRO A 243 -13.72 15.02 3.95
C PRO A 243 -13.68 13.86 2.94
N SER A 244 -14.39 13.99 1.82
CA SER A 244 -14.42 12.95 0.79
C SER A 244 -13.06 12.80 0.12
N ARG A 245 -12.35 13.92 -0.09
CA ARG A 245 -11.00 13.93 -0.61
C ARG A 245 -10.02 13.35 0.40
N VAL A 246 -10.09 13.75 1.68
CA VAL A 246 -9.23 13.19 2.73
C VAL A 246 -9.40 11.67 2.86
N ILE A 247 -10.64 11.16 2.79
CA ILE A 247 -10.89 9.71 2.82
C ILE A 247 -10.20 8.99 1.65
N ARG A 248 -10.33 9.51 0.42
CA ARG A 248 -9.70 8.90 -0.77
C ARG A 248 -8.18 9.00 -0.74
N ASP A 249 -7.66 10.19 -0.47
CA ASP A 249 -6.23 10.47 -0.49
C ASP A 249 -5.53 9.74 0.67
N GLY A 250 -6.15 9.71 1.86
CA GLY A 250 -5.64 8.97 3.01
C GLY A 250 -5.64 7.46 2.83
N ALA A 251 -6.70 6.88 2.23
CA ALA A 251 -6.72 5.45 1.91
C ALA A 251 -5.60 5.08 0.92
N ARG A 252 -5.37 5.92 -0.11
CA ARG A 252 -4.26 5.75 -1.06
C ARG A 252 -2.90 5.94 -0.41
N ALA A 253 -2.77 6.90 0.50
CA ALA A 253 -1.53 7.14 1.21
C ALA A 253 -1.14 5.95 2.10
N LEU A 254 -2.10 5.42 2.86
CA LEU A 254 -1.87 4.29 3.76
C LEU A 254 -1.58 2.99 3.00
N SER A 255 -2.15 2.78 1.82
CA SER A 255 -1.84 1.59 1.01
C SER A 255 -0.39 1.57 0.52
N GLY A 256 0.23 2.73 0.32
CA GLY A 256 1.64 2.87 -0.06
C GLY A 256 2.63 2.70 1.10
N VAL A 257 2.16 2.54 2.34
CA VAL A 257 3.00 2.42 3.54
C VAL A 257 2.91 1.01 4.13
N GLY A 258 4.06 0.51 4.61
CA GLY A 258 4.16 -0.77 5.32
C GLY A 258 3.18 -0.85 6.49
N HIS A 259 2.57 -2.02 6.68
CA HIS A 259 1.49 -2.24 7.64
C HIS A 259 1.85 -1.82 9.08
N GLU A 260 3.11 -1.99 9.47
CA GLU A 260 3.65 -1.69 10.79
C GLU A 260 3.74 -0.19 11.09
N TRP A 261 3.70 0.66 10.06
CA TRP A 261 3.87 2.11 10.17
C TRP A 261 2.59 2.92 9.92
N ARG A 262 1.50 2.28 9.48
CA ARG A 262 0.24 2.96 9.11
C ARG A 262 -0.39 3.70 10.29
N ASP A 263 -0.48 3.06 11.45
CA ASP A 263 -1.02 3.71 12.66
C ASP A 263 -0.15 4.88 13.10
N THR A 264 1.18 4.73 13.04
CA THR A 264 2.11 5.82 13.33
C THR A 264 1.93 6.98 12.35
N LEU A 265 1.71 6.73 11.05
CA LEU A 265 1.43 7.78 10.08
C LEU A 265 0.12 8.52 10.40
N ILE A 266 -0.94 7.80 10.77
CA ILE A 266 -2.22 8.38 11.22
C ILE A 266 -1.99 9.26 12.45
N ASP A 267 -1.22 8.79 13.43
CA ASP A 267 -0.91 9.52 14.66
C ASP A 267 -0.11 10.80 14.39
N LEU A 268 0.92 10.73 13.55
CA LEU A 268 1.71 11.91 13.13
C LEU A 268 0.83 12.94 12.42
N THR A 269 -0.07 12.47 11.54
CA THR A 269 -1.04 13.31 10.83
C THR A 269 -2.02 13.97 11.81
N HIS A 270 -2.52 13.20 12.78
CA HIS A 270 -3.43 13.68 13.82
C HIS A 270 -2.76 14.72 14.73
N ARG A 271 -1.47 14.58 15.05
CA ARG A 271 -0.73 15.58 15.83
C ARG A 271 -0.71 16.94 15.13
N ILE A 272 -0.47 16.99 13.82
CA ILE A 272 -0.52 18.24 13.04
C ILE A 272 -1.93 18.86 13.11
N ALA A 273 -2.97 18.03 12.93
CA ALA A 273 -4.36 18.49 13.02
C ALA A 273 -4.74 18.99 14.42
N SER A 274 -4.13 18.43 15.47
CA SER A 274 -4.41 18.79 16.86
C SER A 274 -3.93 20.21 17.21
N GLU A 275 -2.85 20.67 16.57
CA GLU A 275 -2.29 22.03 16.73
C GLU A 275 -3.01 23.10 15.89
N GLY A 276 -4.05 22.73 15.15
CA GLY A 276 -4.92 23.69 14.48
C GLY A 276 -4.57 23.98 13.02
N SER A 277 -3.78 23.13 12.36
CA SER A 277 -3.41 23.27 10.93
C SER A 277 -3.93 22.09 10.09
N PRO A 278 -5.23 22.05 9.74
CA PRO A 278 -5.80 20.97 8.92
C PRO A 278 -5.17 20.84 7.52
N GLU A 279 -4.81 21.96 6.90
CA GLU A 279 -4.23 22.02 5.56
C GLU A 279 -2.85 21.36 5.55
N ALA A 280 -2.01 21.70 6.53
CA ALA A 280 -0.72 21.09 6.78
C ALA A 280 -0.82 19.59 7.08
N SER A 281 -1.82 19.20 7.88
CA SER A 281 -2.09 17.79 8.20
C SER A 281 -2.51 17.00 6.94
N SER A 282 -3.41 17.56 6.12
CA SER A 282 -3.79 16.95 4.86
C SER A 282 -2.63 16.88 3.87
N ALA A 283 -1.75 17.89 3.84
CA ALA A 283 -0.56 17.88 3.01
C ALA A 283 0.44 16.80 3.42
N PHE A 284 0.67 16.63 4.73
CA PHE A 284 1.52 15.58 5.26
C PHE A 284 0.97 14.18 4.92
N LEU A 285 -0.34 13.97 5.07
CA LEU A 285 -0.98 12.69 4.75
C LEU A 285 -0.73 12.27 3.30
N THR A 286 -0.78 13.20 2.36
CA THR A 286 -0.60 12.90 0.93
C THR A 286 0.87 12.85 0.49
N THR A 287 1.73 13.65 1.14
CA THR A 287 3.14 13.80 0.74
C THR A 287 4.06 12.83 1.47
N GLY A 288 3.72 12.41 2.70
CA GLY A 288 4.50 11.48 3.51
C GLY A 288 4.90 10.19 2.78
N PRO A 289 3.99 9.48 2.09
CA PRO A 289 4.35 8.30 1.31
C PRO A 289 5.37 8.56 0.21
N ARG A 290 5.33 9.74 -0.44
CA ARG A 290 6.32 10.12 -1.46
C ARG A 290 7.68 10.46 -0.84
N VAL A 291 7.67 11.08 0.33
CA VAL A 291 8.90 11.34 1.10
C VAL A 291 9.59 10.03 1.48
N LEU A 292 8.81 8.99 1.82
CA LEU A 292 9.33 7.63 2.10
C LEU A 292 10.02 6.95 0.90
N GLU A 293 9.88 7.47 -0.32
CA GLU A 293 10.68 7.00 -1.47
C GLU A 293 12.17 7.41 -1.34
N ARG A 294 12.47 8.46 -0.55
CA ARG A 294 13.82 9.03 -0.39
C ARG A 294 14.41 8.79 1.01
N VAL A 295 13.57 8.60 2.02
CA VAL A 295 13.99 8.46 3.42
C VAL A 295 13.32 7.27 4.10
N THR A 296 13.92 6.76 5.17
CA THR A 296 13.32 5.73 6.02
C THR A 296 12.19 6.29 6.90
N PHE A 297 11.34 5.42 7.45
CA PHE A 297 10.26 5.86 8.33
C PHE A 297 10.73 6.61 9.59
N PRO A 298 11.80 6.18 10.29
CA PRO A 298 12.39 6.98 11.38
C PRO A 298 12.83 8.38 10.93
N GLN A 299 13.42 8.52 9.75
CA GLN A 299 13.78 9.82 9.18
C GLN A 299 12.55 10.65 8.81
N LEU A 300 11.44 10.02 8.38
CA LEU A 300 10.16 10.72 8.21
C LEU A 300 9.66 11.30 9.55
N ILE A 301 9.84 10.61 10.66
CA ILE A 301 9.49 11.11 12.01
C ILE A 301 10.35 12.33 12.35
N GLU A 302 11.64 12.34 12.00
CA GLU A 302 12.52 13.50 12.21
C GLU A 302 12.10 14.70 11.34
N TRP A 303 11.80 14.46 10.05
CA TRP A 303 11.27 15.48 9.15
C TRP A 303 9.92 16.03 9.67
N HIS A 304 9.04 15.16 10.15
CA HIS A 304 7.79 15.55 10.81
C HIS A 304 8.05 16.45 12.03
N GLY A 305 8.97 16.05 12.91
CA GLY A 305 9.33 16.83 14.10
C GLY A 305 9.83 18.24 13.75
N ARG A 306 10.60 18.38 12.68
CA ARG A 306 11.03 19.70 12.19
C ARG A 306 9.87 20.50 11.60
N GLY A 307 8.96 19.86 10.86
CA GLY A 307 7.72 20.48 10.37
C GLY A 307 6.78 20.95 11.50
N MET A 308 6.71 20.22 12.62
CA MET A 308 5.96 20.63 13.81
C MET A 308 6.55 21.89 14.46
N GLN A 309 7.88 22.04 14.48
CA GLN A 309 8.50 23.28 14.94
C GLN A 309 8.14 24.47 14.05
N VAL A 310 8.13 24.28 12.72
CA VAL A 310 7.64 25.29 11.76
C VAL A 310 6.17 25.62 12.03
N ASN A 311 5.34 24.61 12.29
CA ASN A 311 3.92 24.80 12.59
C ASN A 311 3.69 25.61 13.87
N ALA A 312 4.49 25.38 14.91
CA ALA A 312 4.43 26.14 16.16
C ALA A 312 4.82 27.61 15.99
N GLU A 313 5.80 27.91 15.13
CA GLU A 313 6.25 29.29 14.87
C GLU A 313 5.34 30.03 13.88
N LYS A 314 4.98 29.38 12.77
CA LYS A 314 4.22 29.95 11.64
C LYS A 314 3.32 28.88 11.01
N PRO A 315 2.05 28.75 11.45
CA PRO A 315 1.11 27.77 10.93
C PRO A 315 0.95 27.79 9.40
N ASP A 316 0.89 28.98 8.80
CA ASP A 316 0.75 29.15 7.35
C ASP A 316 1.95 28.60 6.56
N ALA A 317 3.15 28.57 7.17
CA ALA A 317 4.36 28.03 6.54
C ALA A 317 4.45 26.50 6.64
N ALA A 318 3.71 25.89 7.57
CA ALA A 318 3.72 24.44 7.76
C ALA A 318 3.10 23.69 6.58
N GLU A 319 2.09 24.27 5.94
CA GLU A 319 1.50 23.67 4.74
C GLU A 319 2.54 23.55 3.62
N ALA A 320 3.27 24.62 3.31
CA ALA A 320 4.33 24.61 2.30
C ALA A 320 5.48 23.66 2.68
N TYR A 321 5.78 23.52 3.98
CA TYR A 321 6.74 22.54 4.45
C TYR A 321 6.27 21.10 4.16
N PHE A 322 5.07 20.73 4.60
CA PHE A 322 4.56 19.37 4.44
C PHE A 322 4.14 19.01 3.02
N LYS A 323 3.86 20.00 2.15
CA LYS A 323 3.76 19.82 0.70
C LYS A 323 5.10 19.55 0.01
N ASN A 324 6.20 19.65 0.75
CA ASN A 324 7.55 19.62 0.22
C ASN A 324 7.81 20.72 -0.85
N GLU A 325 7.30 21.93 -0.60
CA GLU A 325 7.48 23.12 -1.46
C GLU A 325 8.45 24.13 -0.84
N SER A 326 8.77 24.00 0.45
CA SER A 326 9.68 24.91 1.15
C SER A 326 11.15 24.50 0.98
N ALA A 327 12.04 25.50 0.87
CA ALA A 327 13.49 25.28 0.84
C ALA A 327 13.99 24.53 2.09
N LEU A 328 13.40 24.82 3.26
CA LEU A 328 13.71 24.14 4.51
C LEU A 328 13.33 22.66 4.48
N SER A 329 12.19 22.29 3.86
CA SER A 329 11.81 20.87 3.69
C SER A 329 12.85 20.13 2.86
N HIS A 330 13.27 20.72 1.74
CA HIS A 330 14.31 20.13 0.90
C HIS A 330 15.65 19.98 1.62
N GLU A 331 16.09 21.00 2.35
CA GLU A 331 17.34 20.95 3.12
C GLU A 331 17.31 19.82 4.16
N VAL A 332 16.21 19.70 4.92
CA VAL A 332 16.04 18.65 5.93
C VAL A 332 16.01 17.28 5.28
N LEU A 333 15.28 17.10 4.19
CA LEU A 333 15.24 15.81 3.48
C LEU A 333 16.58 15.44 2.84
N ASP A 334 17.33 16.39 2.29
CA ASP A 334 18.65 16.13 1.72
C ASP A 334 19.69 15.77 2.80
N ALA A 335 19.54 16.32 4.01
CA ALA A 335 20.35 15.96 5.18
C ALA A 335 19.97 14.56 5.72
N LEU A 336 18.68 14.22 5.74
CA LEU A 336 18.17 12.94 6.22
C LEU A 336 18.30 11.81 5.18
N SER A 337 18.32 12.12 3.90
CA SER A 337 18.40 11.14 2.81
C SER A 337 19.68 10.33 2.90
N SER A 338 19.51 9.01 3.03
CA SER A 338 20.58 8.04 2.92
C SER A 338 21.05 7.85 1.48
N SER A 339 20.28 8.31 0.49
CA SER A 339 20.57 8.10 -0.92
C SER A 339 21.83 8.86 -1.36
N VAL A 340 22.62 8.23 -2.23
CA VAL A 340 23.75 8.83 -2.91
C VAL A 340 23.49 8.79 -4.41
N GLU A 341 23.47 9.97 -5.03
CA GLU A 341 23.31 10.13 -6.48
C GLU A 341 24.70 10.21 -7.12
N LEU A 342 24.94 9.42 -8.18
CA LEU A 342 26.20 9.42 -8.90
C LEU A 342 26.57 10.82 -9.37
N ASP A 343 25.61 11.59 -9.89
CA ASP A 343 25.86 12.94 -10.38
C ASP A 343 26.50 13.87 -9.33
N ARG A 344 26.16 13.69 -8.04
CA ARG A 344 26.72 14.48 -6.92
C ARG A 344 28.13 14.04 -6.53
N VAL A 345 28.47 12.77 -6.72
CA VAL A 345 29.77 12.18 -6.29
C VAL A 345 30.70 11.82 -7.45
N ARG A 346 30.26 12.02 -8.70
CA ARG A 346 30.93 11.59 -9.94
C ARG A 346 32.38 12.00 -10.00
N GLU A 347 32.65 13.27 -9.71
CA GLU A 347 34.00 13.84 -9.75
C GLU A 347 34.93 13.20 -8.71
N ILE A 348 34.41 13.00 -7.49
CA ILE A 348 35.16 12.36 -6.40
C ILE A 348 35.48 10.92 -6.78
N ILE A 349 34.50 10.17 -7.31
CA ILE A 349 34.68 8.79 -7.75
C ILE A 349 35.62 8.71 -8.96
N ARG A 350 35.51 9.63 -9.93
CA ARG A 350 36.39 9.71 -11.10
C ARG A 350 37.84 9.92 -10.68
N MET A 351 38.10 10.89 -9.80
CA MET A 351 39.43 11.12 -9.25
C MET A 351 39.93 9.88 -8.49
N TYR A 352 39.06 9.24 -7.71
CA TYR A 352 39.38 8.01 -7.00
C TYR A 352 39.82 6.89 -7.95
N CYS A 353 39.03 6.57 -8.98
CA CYS A 353 39.36 5.53 -9.95
C CYS A 353 40.63 5.86 -10.75
N ARG A 354 40.82 7.13 -11.15
CA ARG A 354 42.05 7.59 -11.83
C ARG A 354 43.30 7.34 -10.99
N MET A 355 43.23 7.60 -9.68
CA MET A 355 44.35 7.36 -8.77
C MET A 355 44.67 5.88 -8.61
N LEU A 356 43.67 5.00 -8.57
CA LEU A 356 43.87 3.55 -8.48
C LEU A 356 44.43 2.96 -9.79
N ALA A 357 43.83 3.30 -10.94
CA ALA A 357 44.20 2.73 -12.23
C ALA A 357 45.55 3.24 -12.75
N GLY A 358 45.99 4.42 -12.31
CA GLY A 358 47.20 5.09 -12.83
C GLY A 358 47.07 5.62 -14.26
N GLN A 359 45.84 5.68 -14.79
CA GLN A 359 45.52 6.19 -16.13
C GLN A 359 44.23 7.03 -16.09
N GLU A 360 43.91 7.74 -17.17
CA GLU A 360 42.63 8.46 -17.25
C GLU A 360 41.45 7.49 -17.29
N ILE A 361 40.46 7.75 -16.45
CA ILE A 361 39.25 6.96 -16.30
C ILE A 361 38.05 7.89 -16.39
N GLU A 362 37.12 7.59 -17.29
CA GLU A 362 35.80 8.21 -17.29
C GLU A 362 34.82 7.45 -16.38
N VAL A 363 33.87 8.18 -15.79
CA VAL A 363 32.81 7.60 -14.97
C VAL A 363 31.47 8.03 -15.54
N GLN A 364 30.69 7.06 -15.99
CA GLN A 364 29.38 7.27 -16.58
C GLN A 364 28.31 6.46 -15.83
N ALA A 365 27.06 6.87 -15.97
CA ALA A 365 25.95 6.07 -15.46
C ALA A 365 25.77 4.83 -16.34
N ALA A 366 25.57 3.66 -15.73
CA ALA A 366 25.20 2.47 -16.47
C ALA A 366 23.88 2.71 -17.21
N GLN A 367 23.87 2.50 -18.53
CA GLN A 367 22.64 2.34 -19.30
C GLN A 367 22.03 0.98 -18.94
N GLN A 368 20.73 0.75 -19.16
CA GLN A 368 20.11 -0.58 -19.00
C GLN A 368 20.82 -1.59 -19.92
N LEU A 369 21.85 -2.25 -19.39
CA LEU A 369 22.53 -3.37 -20.03
C LEU A 369 21.63 -4.59 -19.86
N VAL A 370 21.14 -5.10 -20.99
CA VAL A 370 20.22 -6.22 -21.06
C VAL A 370 20.92 -7.52 -20.61
N ASP A 371 20.36 -8.16 -19.59
CA ASP A 371 20.43 -9.59 -19.27
C ASP A 371 21.79 -10.26 -19.03
N LYS A 372 22.58 -9.78 -18.06
CA LYS A 372 23.65 -10.59 -17.47
C LYS A 372 23.66 -10.55 -15.93
N ASN A 373 22.73 -11.23 -15.27
CA ASN A 373 22.77 -11.48 -13.81
C ASN A 373 23.93 -12.44 -13.40
N ILE A 374 25.17 -12.16 -13.82
CA ILE A 374 26.36 -12.97 -13.61
C ILE A 374 27.37 -12.10 -12.85
N GLY A 375 27.87 -12.59 -11.71
CA GLY A 375 28.72 -11.84 -10.78
C GLY A 375 28.01 -11.46 -9.46
N TRP A 376 28.55 -10.47 -8.75
CA TRP A 376 28.09 -10.03 -7.42
C TRP A 376 26.74 -9.30 -7.42
N PHE A 377 26.32 -8.77 -8.56
CA PHE A 377 25.20 -7.82 -8.66
C PHE A 377 23.96 -8.43 -9.32
N GLN A 378 22.80 -7.99 -8.83
CA GLN A 378 21.50 -8.12 -9.48
C GLN A 378 21.03 -6.70 -9.85
N GLY A 379 20.62 -6.45 -11.10
CA GLY A 379 20.13 -5.14 -11.57
C GLY A 379 21.10 -4.36 -12.46
N GLU A 380 21.12 -3.02 -12.41
CA GLU A 380 22.11 -2.18 -13.13
C GLU A 380 23.54 -2.58 -12.71
N LEU A 381 24.21 -3.36 -13.55
CA LEU A 381 25.52 -3.92 -13.25
C LEU A 381 26.58 -2.82 -13.42
N PRO A 382 27.40 -2.54 -12.41
CA PRO A 382 28.62 -1.79 -12.65
C PRO A 382 29.50 -2.61 -13.61
N THR A 383 30.09 -1.96 -14.60
CA THR A 383 30.96 -2.59 -15.61
C THR A 383 32.05 -1.61 -16.05
N THR A 384 33.05 -2.10 -16.77
CA THR A 384 34.11 -1.27 -17.35
C THR A 384 34.53 -1.76 -18.73
N GLU A 385 34.92 -0.81 -19.58
CA GLU A 385 35.50 -1.02 -20.91
C GLU A 385 37.01 -0.70 -20.93
N GLY A 386 37.66 -0.65 -19.77
CA GLY A 386 39.11 -0.39 -19.66
C GLY A 386 39.48 1.09 -19.58
N THR A 387 38.69 1.98 -20.19
CA THR A 387 38.85 3.45 -20.10
C THR A 387 37.67 4.14 -19.42
N THR A 388 36.48 3.53 -19.48
CA THR A 388 35.25 4.02 -18.84
C THR A 388 34.74 3.03 -17.81
N ILE A 389 34.28 3.54 -16.66
CA ILE A 389 33.57 2.79 -15.62
C ILE A 389 32.11 3.24 -15.58
N TYR A 390 31.21 2.29 -15.74
CA TYR A 390 29.77 2.49 -15.66
C TYR A 390 29.27 2.11 -14.27
N LEU A 391 28.55 3.01 -13.60
CA LEU A 391 28.04 2.82 -12.24
C LEU A 391 26.51 3.10 -12.16
N PRO A 392 25.80 2.53 -11.17
CA PRO A 392 24.39 2.86 -10.95
C PRO A 392 24.15 4.35 -10.73
N LYS A 393 23.04 4.88 -11.24
CA LYS A 393 22.69 6.31 -11.09
C LYS A 393 22.46 6.73 -9.64
N VAL A 394 21.86 5.83 -8.86
CA VAL A 394 21.45 6.09 -7.47
C VAL A 394 21.71 4.85 -6.62
N ILE A 395 22.26 5.03 -5.43
CA ILE A 395 22.42 3.98 -4.43
C ILE A 395 21.68 4.36 -3.15
N ASN A 396 20.67 3.56 -2.81
CA ASN A 396 19.89 3.67 -1.58
C ASN A 396 19.62 2.28 -0.97
N ARG A 397 20.69 1.51 -0.73
CA ARG A 397 20.60 0.13 -0.21
C ARG A 397 20.62 0.07 1.31
N HIS A 398 21.17 1.09 1.95
CA HIS A 398 21.38 1.13 3.39
C HIS A 398 20.73 2.38 4.02
N PRO A 399 20.35 2.33 5.31
CA PRO A 399 19.81 3.49 6.02
C PRO A 399 20.81 4.64 6.24
N SER A 400 22.10 4.40 6.04
CA SER A 400 23.16 5.40 6.23
C SER A 400 23.75 5.83 4.89
N LYS A 401 23.84 7.15 4.70
CA LYS A 401 24.49 7.77 3.55
C LYS A 401 25.96 7.38 3.44
N ASP A 402 26.67 7.27 4.57
CA ASP A 402 28.07 6.83 4.59
C ASP A 402 28.22 5.41 4.10
N ARG A 403 27.29 4.52 4.48
CA ARG A 403 27.30 3.12 4.02
C ARG A 403 26.95 3.01 2.52
N ASN A 404 26.01 3.81 2.02
CA ASN A 404 25.72 3.89 0.58
C ASN A 404 26.89 4.50 -0.22
N PHE A 405 27.59 5.49 0.32
CA PHE A 405 28.81 6.02 -0.30
C PHE A 405 29.97 5.03 -0.24
N ALA A 406 30.11 4.28 0.85
CA ALA A 406 31.07 3.18 0.98
C ALA A 406 30.82 2.09 -0.06
N PHE A 407 29.55 1.76 -0.33
CA PHE A 407 29.15 0.86 -1.41
C PHE A 407 29.62 1.40 -2.77
N PHE A 408 29.39 2.68 -3.09
CA PHE A 408 29.92 3.31 -4.31
C PHE A 408 31.44 3.13 -4.44
N LYS A 409 32.19 3.36 -3.35
CA LYS A 409 33.64 3.14 -3.35
C LYS A 409 33.97 1.68 -3.68
N VAL A 410 33.38 0.72 -2.97
CA VAL A 410 33.65 -0.72 -3.17
C VAL A 410 33.42 -1.15 -4.62
N ILE A 411 32.27 -0.80 -5.21
CA ILE A 411 31.97 -1.19 -6.58
C ILE A 411 32.90 -0.50 -7.58
N SER A 412 33.26 0.75 -7.32
CA SER A 412 34.21 1.50 -8.16
C SER A 412 35.60 0.89 -8.08
N THR A 413 36.05 0.48 -6.88
CA THR A 413 37.34 -0.21 -6.68
C THR A 413 37.36 -1.55 -7.37
N HIS A 414 36.28 -2.33 -7.30
CA HIS A 414 36.18 -3.62 -7.99
C HIS A 414 36.34 -3.45 -9.50
N GLN A 415 35.58 -2.53 -10.12
CA GLN A 415 35.69 -2.26 -11.56
C GLN A 415 37.06 -1.71 -11.95
N THR A 416 37.60 -0.78 -11.14
CA THR A 416 38.93 -0.23 -11.39
C THR A 416 40.03 -1.28 -11.21
N GLY A 417 39.82 -2.24 -10.31
CA GLY A 417 40.74 -3.35 -10.07
C GLY A 417 40.92 -4.24 -11.30
N HIS A 418 39.91 -4.37 -12.16
CA HIS A 418 40.06 -5.07 -13.44
C HIS A 418 41.09 -4.37 -14.35
N ILE A 419 41.16 -3.05 -14.29
CA ILE A 419 42.13 -2.25 -15.06
C ILE A 419 43.50 -2.35 -14.41
N GLU A 420 43.58 -1.99 -13.13
CA GLU A 420 44.82 -1.93 -12.36
C GLU A 420 45.54 -3.28 -12.31
N PHE A 421 44.80 -4.35 -12.07
CA PHE A 421 45.36 -5.70 -11.93
C PHE A 421 45.38 -6.49 -13.25
N GLY A 422 45.20 -5.81 -14.38
CA GLY A 422 45.55 -6.32 -15.70
C GLY A 422 44.57 -7.30 -16.34
N SER A 423 43.28 -7.26 -16.02
CA SER A 423 42.25 -8.08 -16.70
C SER A 423 42.25 -7.83 -18.21
N PHE A 424 42.44 -6.58 -18.62
CA PHE A 424 42.49 -6.16 -20.03
C PHE A 424 43.84 -6.45 -20.72
N ARG A 425 44.81 -7.05 -20.01
CA ARG A 425 46.15 -7.37 -20.54
C ARG A 425 46.31 -8.85 -20.86
N PHE A 426 45.20 -9.59 -21.03
CA PHE A 426 45.22 -10.99 -21.39
C PHE A 426 45.91 -11.23 -22.74
N SER A 427 46.87 -12.16 -22.75
CA SER A 427 47.50 -12.66 -23.97
C SER A 427 47.23 -14.15 -24.14
N PHE A 428 46.73 -14.53 -25.33
CA PHE A 428 46.43 -15.93 -25.63
C PHE A 428 47.69 -16.80 -25.62
N GLU A 429 48.83 -16.25 -26.04
CA GLU A 429 50.11 -16.95 -26.16
C GLU A 429 50.87 -17.05 -24.83
N ARG A 430 50.50 -16.24 -23.82
CA ARG A 430 51.18 -16.25 -22.52
C ARG A 430 50.67 -17.41 -21.66
N PRO A 431 51.52 -18.35 -21.21
CA PRO A 431 51.09 -19.52 -20.43
C PRO A 431 50.59 -19.14 -19.03
N SER A 432 49.68 -19.96 -18.49
CA SER A 432 49.34 -19.93 -17.05
C SER A 432 50.60 -20.20 -16.21
N THR A 433 50.70 -19.53 -15.07
CA THR A 433 51.76 -19.72 -14.07
C THR A 433 51.37 -20.72 -12.99
N MET A 434 50.07 -20.97 -12.81
CA MET A 434 49.52 -21.84 -11.77
C MET A 434 49.06 -23.20 -12.29
N PHE A 435 48.68 -23.30 -13.55
CA PHE A 435 48.08 -24.48 -14.14
C PHE A 435 48.86 -24.95 -15.37
N THR A 436 48.75 -26.24 -15.68
CA THR A 436 49.24 -26.77 -16.95
C THR A 436 48.39 -26.19 -18.07
N ASP A 437 49.05 -25.49 -19.01
CA ASP A 437 48.37 -24.83 -20.12
C ASP A 437 47.85 -25.84 -21.16
N ILE A 438 46.53 -25.99 -21.22
CA ILE A 438 45.84 -26.90 -22.16
C ILE A 438 45.32 -26.17 -23.40
N ARG A 439 45.48 -24.85 -23.52
CA ARG A 439 45.01 -24.08 -24.69
C ARG A 439 45.61 -24.58 -26.01
N PRO A 440 46.90 -24.98 -26.10
CA PRO A 440 47.46 -25.54 -27.32
C PRO A 440 46.78 -26.85 -27.74
N GLU A 441 46.47 -27.73 -26.77
CA GLU A 441 45.78 -29.00 -27.03
C GLU A 441 44.35 -28.78 -27.51
N LEU A 442 43.61 -27.87 -26.87
CA LEU A 442 42.25 -27.50 -27.26
C LEU A 442 42.21 -26.84 -28.65
N THR A 443 43.19 -26.01 -28.97
CA THR A 443 43.30 -25.39 -30.30
C THR A 443 43.54 -26.44 -31.38
N SER A 444 44.38 -27.44 -31.13
CA SER A 444 44.63 -28.53 -32.09
C SER A 444 43.41 -29.47 -32.27
N THR A 445 42.62 -29.66 -31.22
CA THR A 445 41.44 -30.54 -31.23
C THR A 445 40.24 -29.86 -31.91
N ASN A 446 40.11 -28.54 -31.76
CA ASN A 446 39.03 -27.74 -32.34
C ASN A 446 39.43 -27.00 -33.63
N GLY A 447 40.65 -27.24 -34.14
CA GLY A 447 41.31 -26.45 -35.20
C GLY A 447 40.53 -26.36 -36.53
N ASN A 448 39.77 -27.40 -36.89
CA ASN A 448 38.97 -27.38 -38.12
C ASN A 448 37.75 -26.43 -38.08
N ALA A 449 37.34 -25.94 -36.92
CA ALA A 449 36.24 -24.97 -36.77
C ALA A 449 36.70 -23.52 -36.57
N LEU A 450 37.95 -23.32 -36.11
CA LEU A 450 38.52 -22.00 -35.83
C LEU A 450 39.21 -21.39 -37.07
N GLU A 451 39.73 -22.20 -37.99
CA GLU A 451 40.31 -21.73 -39.26
C GLU A 451 39.25 -21.14 -40.22
N SER A 452 38.01 -21.65 -40.20
CA SER A 452 36.91 -21.12 -41.03
C SER A 452 36.37 -19.76 -40.55
N VAL A 453 36.42 -19.48 -39.25
CA VAL A 453 35.98 -18.18 -38.69
C VAL A 453 37.08 -17.11 -38.85
N SER A 454 38.34 -17.52 -38.73
CA SER A 454 39.49 -16.62 -38.92
C SER A 454 39.61 -16.11 -40.37
N SER A 455 39.18 -16.93 -41.35
CA SER A 455 39.17 -16.57 -42.77
C SER A 455 37.97 -15.67 -43.16
N GLU A 456 36.78 -15.87 -42.57
CA GLU A 456 35.62 -14.98 -42.79
C GLU A 456 35.77 -13.59 -42.15
N ILE A 457 36.54 -13.46 -41.06
CA ILE A 457 36.81 -12.16 -40.41
C ILE A 457 37.93 -11.38 -41.13
N ALA A 458 38.92 -12.08 -41.69
CA ALA A 458 40.02 -11.45 -42.45
C ALA A 458 39.57 -10.86 -43.81
N GLU A 459 38.43 -11.31 -44.36
CA GLU A 459 37.88 -10.81 -45.64
C GLU A 459 36.89 -9.64 -45.47
N ARG A 460 36.58 -9.20 -44.25
CA ARG A 460 35.88 -7.92 -44.04
C ARG A 460 36.88 -6.78 -44.18
N GLU A 461 37.02 -6.24 -45.40
CA GLU A 461 37.64 -4.93 -45.58
C GLU A 461 36.95 -3.89 -44.71
N PRO A 462 37.69 -2.94 -44.11
CA PRO A 462 37.09 -1.86 -43.36
C PRO A 462 36.24 -1.02 -44.32
N SER A 463 34.93 -0.99 -44.12
CA SER A 463 34.05 -0.09 -44.83
C SER A 463 34.37 1.35 -44.42
N THR A 464 35.23 2.01 -45.21
CA THR A 464 35.45 3.47 -45.15
C THR A 464 34.25 4.19 -45.75
N ASP A 465 33.13 4.25 -45.03
CA ASP A 465 32.06 5.19 -45.35
C ASP A 465 31.17 5.46 -44.13
N VAL A 466 31.74 6.22 -43.17
CA VAL A 466 30.93 7.07 -42.29
C VAL A 466 31.64 8.40 -42.18
N THR A 467 31.15 9.38 -42.94
CA THR A 467 31.51 10.80 -42.78
C THR A 467 30.57 11.42 -41.75
N ASP A 468 31.13 12.09 -40.75
CA ASP A 468 30.37 13.11 -40.01
C ASP A 468 30.47 14.46 -40.75
N SER A 469 29.41 15.26 -40.58
CA SER A 469 29.08 16.56 -41.16
C SER A 469 30.12 17.68 -41.02
N ASN A 470 31.34 17.43 -40.55
CA ASN A 470 32.41 18.44 -40.41
C ASN A 470 33.81 18.03 -40.92
N GLY A 471 33.96 16.92 -41.65
CA GLY A 471 35.15 16.69 -42.47
C GLY A 471 36.50 16.60 -41.74
N ALA A 472 36.51 16.18 -40.47
CA ALA A 472 37.74 15.81 -39.76
C ALA A 472 37.89 14.28 -39.76
N ALA A 473 39.08 13.80 -40.11
CA ALA A 473 39.43 12.39 -40.05
C ALA A 473 39.45 11.93 -38.58
N ILE A 474 38.61 10.95 -38.25
CA ILE A 474 38.67 10.23 -36.97
C ILE A 474 39.72 9.14 -37.16
N GLU A 475 40.85 9.25 -36.48
CA GLU A 475 41.75 8.11 -36.30
C GLU A 475 40.99 7.04 -35.51
N PRO A 476 40.98 5.76 -35.95
CA PRO A 476 40.29 4.72 -35.21
C PRO A 476 40.98 4.53 -33.86
N GLU A 477 40.29 4.87 -32.78
CA GLU A 477 40.74 4.60 -31.42
C GLU A 477 40.89 3.09 -31.20
N SER A 478 41.98 2.76 -30.52
CA SER A 478 42.64 1.47 -30.43
C SER A 478 41.94 0.46 -29.50
N ASP A 479 40.71 0.05 -29.79
CA ASP A 479 39.96 -0.92 -28.97
C ASP A 479 39.88 -2.34 -29.58
N ASP A 480 40.27 -2.49 -30.84
CA ASP A 480 40.26 -3.79 -31.53
C ASP A 480 41.32 -4.78 -30.99
N HIS A 481 42.36 -4.32 -30.28
CA HIS A 481 43.46 -5.19 -29.87
C HIS A 481 43.16 -6.08 -28.65
N VAL A 482 42.20 -5.74 -27.78
CA VAL A 482 41.88 -6.48 -26.54
C VAL A 482 40.73 -7.49 -26.73
N THR A 483 39.80 -7.20 -27.63
CA THR A 483 38.60 -8.04 -27.87
C THR A 483 38.94 -9.35 -28.58
N ILE A 484 39.97 -9.33 -29.44
CA ILE A 484 40.36 -10.47 -30.28
C ILE A 484 40.95 -11.63 -29.46
N PRO A 485 41.92 -11.44 -28.54
CA PRO A 485 42.49 -12.55 -27.75
C PRO A 485 41.49 -13.24 -26.84
N MET A 486 40.64 -12.48 -26.14
CA MET A 486 39.68 -13.06 -25.21
C MET A 486 38.52 -13.76 -25.93
N SER A 487 38.06 -13.20 -27.06
CA SER A 487 37.08 -13.89 -27.91
C SER A 487 37.62 -15.23 -28.41
N ARG A 488 38.87 -15.25 -28.89
CA ARG A 488 39.56 -16.47 -29.33
C ARG A 488 39.64 -17.53 -28.23
N PHE A 489 39.87 -17.11 -26.98
CA PHE A 489 39.86 -18.03 -25.84
C PHE A 489 38.49 -18.67 -25.62
N PHE A 490 37.41 -17.89 -25.61
CA PHE A 490 36.08 -18.45 -25.35
C PHE A 490 35.58 -19.37 -26.47
N ASP A 491 36.08 -19.20 -27.71
CA ASP A 491 35.79 -20.08 -28.85
C ASP A 491 36.44 -21.47 -28.73
N LEU A 492 37.35 -21.68 -27.75
CA LEU A 492 37.88 -23.02 -27.45
C LEU A 492 36.85 -23.93 -26.76
N PHE A 493 35.74 -23.39 -26.27
CA PHE A 493 34.76 -24.13 -25.47
C PHE A 493 33.44 -24.34 -26.24
N PRO A 494 32.78 -25.51 -26.09
CA PRO A 494 31.52 -25.78 -26.77
C PRO A 494 30.38 -24.85 -26.33
N ASP A 495 30.42 -24.37 -25.08
CA ASP A 495 29.44 -23.44 -24.53
C ASP A 495 30.14 -22.13 -24.16
N ARG A 496 30.19 -21.22 -25.14
CA ARG A 496 30.81 -19.89 -25.03
C ARG A 496 30.23 -19.08 -23.87
N LYS A 497 28.94 -19.25 -23.58
CA LYS A 497 28.28 -18.52 -22.49
C LYS A 497 28.76 -19.03 -21.14
N LEU A 498 28.79 -20.36 -20.94
CA LEU A 498 29.29 -20.95 -19.69
C LEU A 498 30.74 -20.61 -19.43
N SER A 499 31.59 -20.68 -20.45
CA SER A 499 33.01 -20.38 -20.30
C SER A 499 33.24 -18.93 -19.91
N ASN A 500 32.47 -18.00 -20.51
CA ASN A 500 32.45 -16.59 -20.10
C ASN A 500 32.02 -16.42 -18.64
N ASP A 501 30.89 -17.03 -18.24
CA ASP A 501 30.36 -16.93 -16.88
C ASP A 501 31.37 -17.45 -15.83
N VAL A 502 31.99 -18.60 -16.12
CA VAL A 502 33.00 -19.22 -15.26
C VAL A 502 34.26 -18.36 -15.16
N PHE A 503 34.75 -17.84 -16.30
CA PHE A 503 35.89 -16.94 -16.33
C PHE A 503 35.62 -15.67 -15.52
N THR A 504 34.46 -15.03 -15.71
CA THR A 504 34.08 -13.83 -14.96
C THR A 504 34.15 -14.08 -13.45
N ILE A 505 33.70 -15.25 -12.97
CA ILE A 505 33.76 -15.57 -11.54
C ILE A 505 35.22 -15.70 -11.05
N PHE A 506 36.08 -16.41 -11.79
CA PHE A 506 37.49 -16.56 -11.41
C PHE A 506 38.24 -15.23 -11.48
N GLU A 507 37.98 -14.45 -12.52
CA GLU A 507 38.64 -13.17 -12.73
C GLU A 507 38.22 -12.13 -11.70
N SER A 508 36.92 -12.03 -11.38
CA SER A 508 36.46 -11.23 -10.24
C SER A 508 37.13 -11.70 -8.94
N THR A 509 37.16 -13.01 -8.68
CA THR A 509 37.80 -13.57 -7.46
C THR A 509 39.26 -13.14 -7.34
N ARG A 510 40.01 -13.17 -8.45
CA ARG A 510 41.41 -12.74 -8.52
C ARG A 510 41.55 -11.25 -8.22
N VAL A 511 40.72 -10.43 -8.86
CA VAL A 511 40.71 -8.97 -8.66
C VAL A 511 40.38 -8.63 -7.21
N ASP A 512 39.35 -9.26 -6.64
CA ASP A 512 38.91 -9.04 -5.27
C ASP A 512 39.99 -9.39 -4.26
N ALA A 513 40.70 -10.50 -4.48
CA ALA A 513 41.83 -10.89 -3.64
C ALA A 513 42.95 -9.83 -3.67
N LYS A 514 43.28 -9.30 -4.85
CA LYS A 514 44.28 -8.23 -5.00
C LYS A 514 43.83 -6.91 -4.40
N VAL A 515 42.56 -6.54 -4.58
CA VAL A 515 41.96 -5.37 -3.92
C VAL A 515 42.07 -5.50 -2.40
N MET A 516 41.73 -6.65 -1.85
CA MET A 516 41.77 -6.91 -0.41
C MET A 516 43.18 -6.95 0.17
N ASP A 517 44.19 -7.27 -0.65
CA ASP A 517 45.59 -7.22 -0.25
C ASP A 517 46.18 -5.80 -0.32
N ALA A 518 45.99 -5.11 -1.46
CA ALA A 518 46.53 -3.78 -1.72
C ALA A 518 45.82 -2.66 -0.94
N TYR A 519 44.50 -2.76 -0.78
CA TYR A 519 43.65 -1.69 -0.24
C TYR A 519 43.03 -2.08 1.11
N ARG A 520 43.88 -2.32 2.12
CA ARG A 520 43.47 -2.71 3.48
C ARG A 520 42.48 -1.76 4.14
N GLY A 521 42.52 -0.45 3.80
CA GLY A 521 41.56 0.54 4.29
C GLY A 521 40.12 0.35 3.79
N LEU A 522 39.91 -0.40 2.71
CA LEU A 522 38.59 -0.71 2.16
C LEU A 522 38.02 -2.03 2.69
N ALA A 523 38.84 -2.87 3.33
CA ALA A 523 38.51 -4.26 3.66
C ALA A 523 37.19 -4.42 4.44
N VAL A 524 36.93 -3.56 5.42
CA VAL A 524 35.69 -3.61 6.23
C VAL A 524 34.46 -3.31 5.38
N SER A 525 34.50 -2.24 4.58
CA SER A 525 33.40 -1.87 3.68
C SER A 525 33.19 -2.93 2.60
N PHE A 526 34.28 -3.51 2.10
CA PHE A 526 34.26 -4.53 1.07
C PHE A 526 33.60 -5.83 1.56
N GLN A 527 33.98 -6.30 2.75
CA GLN A 527 33.36 -7.45 3.40
C GLN A 527 31.87 -7.23 3.67
N ALA A 528 31.49 -6.05 4.15
CA ALA A 528 30.09 -5.71 4.37
C ALA A 528 29.27 -5.81 3.05
N VAL A 529 29.83 -5.32 1.94
CA VAL A 529 29.18 -5.44 0.62
C VAL A 529 29.08 -6.90 0.15
N GLN A 530 30.11 -7.72 0.40
CA GLN A 530 30.06 -9.16 0.08
C GLN A 530 28.99 -9.90 0.90
N GLU A 531 28.88 -9.61 2.20
CA GLU A 531 27.85 -10.18 3.07
C GLU A 531 26.43 -9.77 2.63
N ASP A 532 26.24 -8.49 2.29
CA ASP A 532 24.96 -7.98 1.78
C ASP A 532 24.61 -8.65 0.43
N ALA A 533 25.60 -8.87 -0.45
CA ALA A 533 25.42 -9.57 -1.72
C ALA A 533 25.08 -11.06 -1.54
N LEU A 534 25.63 -11.72 -0.50
CA LEU A 534 25.26 -13.09 -0.14
C LEU A 534 23.81 -13.20 0.33
N GLY A 535 23.33 -12.21 1.07
CA GLY A 535 21.96 -12.16 1.61
C GLY A 535 20.86 -12.07 0.53
N SER A 536 21.17 -11.51 -0.64
CA SER A 536 20.22 -11.35 -1.76
C SER A 536 20.29 -12.44 -2.83
N ARG A 537 21.17 -13.44 -2.66
CA ARG A 537 21.33 -14.55 -3.63
C ARG A 537 20.11 -15.48 -3.65
N PRO A 538 19.77 -16.05 -4.82
CA PRO A 538 18.66 -17.01 -4.95
C PRO A 538 18.92 -18.30 -4.15
N ASP A 539 17.85 -18.99 -3.74
CA ASP A 539 17.96 -20.30 -3.11
C ASP A 539 18.51 -21.34 -4.11
N MET A 540 19.65 -21.94 -3.77
CA MET A 540 20.30 -22.94 -4.62
C MET A 540 19.46 -24.21 -4.82
N THR A 541 18.49 -24.49 -3.95
CA THR A 541 17.63 -25.68 -4.08
C THR A 541 16.56 -25.54 -5.15
N GLU A 542 16.28 -24.31 -5.58
CA GLU A 542 15.30 -23.99 -6.63
C GLU A 542 15.94 -23.91 -8.03
N LEU A 543 17.28 -23.90 -8.10
CA LEU A 543 18.03 -23.78 -9.35
C LEU A 543 18.25 -25.13 -10.02
N PRO A 544 18.25 -25.20 -11.37
CA PRO A 544 18.71 -26.40 -12.06
C PRO A 544 20.20 -26.66 -11.79
N ALA A 545 20.63 -27.91 -11.98
CA ALA A 545 21.93 -28.38 -11.46
C ALA A 545 23.15 -27.61 -11.98
N ARG A 546 23.09 -27.09 -13.21
CA ARG A 546 24.17 -26.31 -13.83
C ARG A 546 24.25 -24.92 -13.20
N GLU A 547 23.12 -24.22 -13.13
CA GLU A 547 22.97 -22.90 -12.51
C GLU A 547 23.32 -22.96 -11.03
N ALA A 548 22.94 -24.02 -10.33
CA ALA A 548 23.31 -24.26 -8.93
C ALA A 548 24.84 -24.38 -8.74
N LEU A 549 25.57 -24.95 -9.70
CA LEU A 549 27.04 -25.02 -9.63
C LEU A 549 27.71 -23.67 -9.92
N VAL A 550 27.16 -22.87 -10.84
CA VAL A 550 27.63 -21.49 -11.09
C VAL A 550 27.37 -20.62 -9.86
N GLU A 551 26.16 -20.71 -9.28
CA GLU A 551 25.80 -20.03 -8.03
C GLU A 551 26.70 -20.45 -6.87
N PHE A 552 27.02 -21.74 -6.77
CA PHE A 552 27.96 -22.25 -5.78
C PHE A 552 29.35 -21.60 -5.90
N MET A 553 29.84 -21.36 -7.12
CA MET A 553 31.10 -20.65 -7.34
C MET A 553 31.01 -19.17 -6.91
N ILE A 554 29.91 -18.48 -7.26
CA ILE A 554 29.69 -17.08 -6.87
C ILE A 554 29.65 -16.91 -5.36
N ARG A 555 28.98 -17.81 -4.64
CA ARG A 555 28.93 -17.76 -3.18
C ARG A 555 30.31 -17.94 -2.54
N ILE A 556 31.18 -18.78 -3.13
CA ILE A 556 32.56 -18.94 -2.66
C ILE A 556 33.39 -17.69 -2.96
N SER A 557 33.23 -17.07 -4.14
CA SER A 557 33.95 -15.84 -4.48
C SER A 557 33.57 -14.67 -3.57
N LEU A 558 32.31 -14.63 -3.10
CA LEU A 558 31.81 -13.71 -2.07
C LEU A 558 32.27 -14.06 -0.63
N GLY A 559 33.07 -15.11 -0.43
CA GLY A 559 33.62 -15.47 0.88
C GLY A 559 32.77 -16.42 1.73
N GLN A 560 31.68 -16.99 1.22
CA GLN A 560 30.89 -17.98 1.95
C GLN A 560 31.71 -19.26 2.17
N ASN A 561 32.00 -19.58 3.43
CA ASN A 561 32.87 -20.71 3.79
C ASN A 561 32.14 -21.93 4.40
N ALA A 562 30.91 -21.74 4.86
CA ALA A 562 30.09 -22.75 5.53
C ALA A 562 28.70 -22.88 4.91
N ASN A 563 28.03 -24.00 5.15
CA ASN A 563 26.64 -24.28 4.75
C ASN A 563 26.35 -24.15 3.24
N LEU A 564 27.36 -24.36 2.39
CA LEU A 564 27.18 -24.43 0.94
C LEU A 564 26.56 -25.77 0.54
N ILE A 565 25.43 -25.71 -0.16
CA ILE A 565 24.72 -26.87 -0.71
C ILE A 565 25.15 -27.04 -2.17
N ALA A 566 25.31 -28.30 -2.61
CA ALA A 566 25.58 -28.62 -4.02
C ALA A 566 24.78 -29.86 -4.44
N PRO A 567 24.44 -30.00 -5.73
CA PRO A 567 23.72 -31.17 -6.23
C PRO A 567 24.46 -32.48 -5.91
N LYS A 568 23.76 -33.46 -5.30
CA LYS A 568 24.36 -34.72 -4.81
C LYS A 568 25.20 -35.45 -5.87
N ARG A 569 24.74 -35.48 -7.13
CA ARG A 569 25.43 -36.14 -8.25
C ARG A 569 26.72 -35.43 -8.70
N HIS A 570 26.90 -34.15 -8.36
CA HIS A 570 28.01 -33.32 -8.79
C HIS A 570 28.92 -32.88 -7.63
N MET A 571 28.87 -33.59 -6.49
CA MET A 571 29.63 -33.23 -5.29
C MET A 571 31.14 -33.19 -5.52
N GLU A 572 31.69 -34.14 -6.30
CA GLU A 572 33.11 -34.13 -6.66
C GLU A 572 33.49 -32.89 -7.49
N VAL A 573 32.63 -32.48 -8.42
CA VAL A 573 32.82 -31.27 -9.23
C VAL A 573 32.79 -30.03 -8.35
N ALA A 574 31.81 -29.91 -7.45
CA ALA A 574 31.72 -28.81 -6.50
C ALA A 574 32.97 -28.69 -5.61
N ARG A 575 33.53 -29.82 -5.14
CA ARG A 575 34.78 -29.82 -4.37
C ARG A 575 35.98 -29.33 -5.20
N LYS A 576 36.07 -29.72 -6.48
CA LYS A 576 37.11 -29.23 -7.39
C LYS A 576 36.96 -27.72 -7.63
N LEU A 577 35.76 -27.24 -7.95
CA LEU A 577 35.47 -25.82 -8.15
C LEU A 577 35.84 -24.99 -6.91
N ARG A 578 35.48 -25.45 -5.71
CA ARG A 578 35.86 -24.78 -4.46
C ARG A 578 37.38 -24.66 -4.28
N ARG A 579 38.15 -25.68 -4.67
CA ARG A 579 39.62 -25.61 -4.60
C ARG A 579 40.18 -24.60 -5.59
N LEU A 580 39.66 -24.58 -6.82
CA LEU A 580 40.10 -23.64 -7.85
C LEU A 580 39.81 -22.18 -7.44
N VAL A 581 38.59 -21.89 -6.96
CA VAL A 581 38.24 -20.51 -6.55
C VAL A 581 39.15 -20.05 -5.41
N ARG A 582 39.47 -20.94 -4.46
CA ARG A 582 40.40 -20.63 -3.36
C ARG A 582 41.85 -20.46 -3.79
N LEU A 583 42.30 -21.13 -4.84
CA LEU A 583 43.65 -20.93 -5.37
C LEU A 583 43.78 -19.51 -5.92
N MET A 584 42.77 -19.04 -6.65
CA MET A 584 42.72 -17.66 -7.17
C MET A 584 42.70 -16.58 -6.08
N GLN A 585 42.30 -16.93 -4.84
CA GLN A 585 42.24 -15.98 -3.71
C GLN A 585 43.58 -15.80 -2.98
N ASN A 586 44.49 -16.78 -3.01
CA ASN A 586 45.64 -16.82 -2.09
C ASN A 586 46.99 -16.67 -2.77
N GLU A 587 47.06 -16.82 -4.09
CA GLU A 587 48.30 -16.78 -4.86
C GLU A 587 48.33 -15.54 -5.77
N PRO A 588 49.52 -15.03 -6.17
CA PRO A 588 49.65 -13.90 -7.07
C PRO A 588 49.28 -14.28 -8.52
N ALA A 589 48.01 -14.59 -8.74
CA ALA A 589 47.48 -15.05 -10.01
C ALA A 589 47.41 -13.93 -11.05
N LEU A 590 47.61 -14.33 -12.31
CA LEU A 590 47.44 -13.52 -13.50
C LEU A 590 46.07 -13.77 -14.15
N VAL A 591 45.70 -12.94 -15.12
CA VAL A 591 44.47 -13.17 -15.90
C VAL A 591 44.55 -14.47 -16.70
N GLU A 592 45.76 -14.86 -17.12
CA GLU A 592 46.03 -16.15 -17.77
C GLU A 592 45.93 -17.36 -16.82
N ASP A 593 45.84 -17.15 -15.50
CA ASP A 593 45.53 -18.23 -14.56
C ASP A 593 44.02 -18.38 -14.34
N ALA A 594 43.24 -17.32 -14.60
CA ALA A 594 41.79 -17.34 -14.56
C ALA A 594 41.18 -17.93 -15.84
N ALA A 595 41.86 -17.73 -16.98
CA ALA A 595 41.57 -18.35 -18.28
C ALA A 595 42.19 -19.76 -18.35
#